data_AF-A0A5Q0ULM4-F1
#
_entry.id   AF-A0A5Q0ULM4-F1
#
_cell.length_a   1.000
_cell.length_b   1.000
_cell.length_c   1.000
_cell.angle_alpha   90.00
_cell.angle_beta   90.00
_cell.angle_gamma   90.00
#
_symmetry.space_group_name_H-M   'P 1'
#
loop_
_entity.id
_entity.type
_entity.pdbx_description
1 polymer ?
#
loop_
_entity_poly.entity_id
_entity_poly.type
_entity_poly.pdbx_seq_one_letter_code
_entity_poly.pdbx_strand_id
1 'polypeptide(L)'
;MSSLESTDDEEAVEDADETTVTVTAGDRELDVSLPDDASPSEAAAIASAISAHVTDRQRAGAAAAAAASDSEPEYANEWVLEGRLERFGKRRRPRRVERGDEWKAADRSFYR
;
A
#
# COMPACT_ATOMS: atom_id res chain seq x y z
N MET A 1 -49.40 2.81 29.79
CA MET A 1 -48.10 2.95 30.47
C MET A 1 -47.22 1.84 29.93
N SER A 2 -46.50 2.09 28.83
CA SER A 2 -45.52 1.14 28.29
C SER A 2 -44.16 1.66 28.68
N SER A 3 -43.50 0.97 29.61
CA SER A 3 -42.12 1.22 30.00
C SER A 3 -41.23 0.69 28.88
N LEU A 4 -40.43 1.57 28.28
CA LEU A 4 -39.29 1.18 27.47
C LEU A 4 -38.13 0.98 28.46
N GLU A 5 -37.83 -0.28 28.77
CA GLU A 5 -36.59 -0.64 29.44
C GLU A 5 -35.50 -0.63 28.36
N SER A 6 -34.73 0.46 28.31
CA SER A 6 -33.47 0.52 27.56
C SER A 6 -32.44 -0.28 28.36
N THR A 7 -32.17 -1.51 27.92
CA THR A 7 -30.93 -2.19 28.26
C THR A 7 -29.85 -1.63 27.33
N ASP A 8 -29.12 -0.66 27.85
CA ASP A 8 -27.84 -0.20 27.32
C ASP A 8 -26.86 -1.37 27.55
N ASP A 9 -26.81 -2.27 26.57
CA ASP A 9 -25.88 -3.39 26.53
C ASP A 9 -24.57 -2.82 25.96
N GLU A 10 -23.85 -2.05 26.78
CA GLU A 10 -22.42 -1.82 26.57
C GLU A 10 -21.72 -3.15 26.88
N GLU A 11 -21.68 -4.06 25.91
CA GLU A 11 -20.73 -5.16 25.92
C GLU A 11 -19.33 -4.55 25.89
N ALA A 12 -18.77 -4.36 27.08
CA ALA A 12 -17.34 -4.34 27.29
C ALA A 12 -16.82 -5.65 26.70
N VAL A 13 -16.24 -5.56 25.50
CA VAL A 13 -15.38 -6.60 24.95
C VAL A 13 -14.22 -6.77 25.92
N GLU A 14 -14.41 -7.67 26.89
CA GLU A 14 -13.34 -8.18 27.73
C GLU A 14 -12.26 -8.69 26.76
N ASP A 15 -11.06 -8.12 26.85
CA ASP A 15 -9.86 -8.59 26.18
C ASP A 15 -9.74 -10.10 26.46
N ALA A 16 -10.17 -10.92 25.52
CA ALA A 16 -9.95 -12.36 25.54
C ALA A 16 -8.44 -12.59 25.56
N ASP A 17 -7.99 -13.49 26.43
CA ASP A 17 -6.60 -13.71 26.87
C ASP A 17 -5.61 -14.15 25.75
N GLU A 18 -5.42 -13.33 24.72
CA GLU A 18 -4.63 -13.58 23.51
C GLU A 18 -3.24 -14.23 23.72
N THR A 19 -3.04 -15.41 23.12
CA THR A 19 -1.73 -16.08 23.09
C THR A 19 -0.85 -15.56 21.95
N THR A 20 0.27 -14.89 22.27
CA THR A 20 1.23 -14.38 21.26
C THR A 20 2.31 -15.40 20.91
N VAL A 21 2.54 -15.62 19.62
CA VAL A 21 3.60 -16.49 19.08
C VAL A 21 4.42 -15.75 18.03
N THR A 22 5.75 -15.92 18.07
CA THR A 22 6.65 -15.35 17.07
C THR A 22 6.74 -16.24 15.83
N VAL A 23 6.46 -15.69 14.66
CA VAL A 23 6.50 -16.34 13.35
C VAL A 23 7.60 -15.73 12.49
N THR A 24 8.49 -16.57 11.94
CA THR A 24 9.50 -16.14 10.97
C THR A 24 8.93 -16.17 9.55
N ALA A 25 8.94 -15.03 8.85
CA ALA A 25 8.41 -14.86 7.51
C ALA A 25 9.43 -14.18 6.58
N GLY A 26 10.25 -15.00 5.91
CA GLY A 26 11.42 -14.52 5.17
C GLY A 26 12.45 -13.94 6.14
N ASP A 27 12.89 -12.71 5.92
CA ASP A 27 13.87 -12.01 6.76
C ASP A 27 13.23 -11.23 7.94
N ARG A 28 11.96 -11.50 8.27
CA ARG A 28 11.21 -10.80 9.32
C ARG A 28 10.74 -11.77 10.39
N GLU A 29 10.77 -11.31 11.64
CA GLU A 29 10.05 -11.92 12.75
C GLU A 29 8.79 -11.10 13.03
N LEU A 30 7.68 -11.80 13.25
CA LEU A 30 6.37 -11.21 13.48
C LEU A 30 5.79 -11.81 14.75
N ASP A 31 5.39 -10.96 15.68
CA ASP A 31 4.59 -11.39 16.82
C ASP A 31 3.14 -11.45 16.39
N VAL A 32 2.59 -12.67 16.41
CA VAL A 32 1.23 -12.97 15.98
C VAL A 32 0.42 -13.38 17.19
N SER A 33 -0.62 -12.61 17.48
CA SER A 33 -1.63 -13.03 18.43
C SER A 33 -2.52 -14.12 17.81
N LEU A 34 -2.74 -15.19 18.56
CA LEU A 34 -3.59 -16.31 18.19
C LEU A 34 -4.80 -16.39 19.15
N PRO A 35 -5.95 -16.86 18.65
CA PRO A 35 -7.07 -17.22 19.50
C PRO A 35 -6.67 -18.31 20.50
N ASP A 36 -7.19 -18.23 21.73
CA ASP A 36 -6.83 -19.19 22.80
C ASP A 36 -7.40 -20.58 22.59
N ASP A 37 -8.50 -20.67 21.87
CA ASP A 37 -9.13 -21.92 21.48
C ASP A 37 -8.51 -22.53 20.22
N ALA A 38 -7.52 -21.87 19.61
CA ALA A 38 -6.84 -22.38 18.43
C ALA A 38 -6.09 -23.67 18.77
N SER A 39 -6.52 -24.76 18.14
CA SER A 39 -5.78 -26.01 18.23
C SER A 39 -4.38 -25.86 17.63
N PRO A 40 -3.40 -26.72 18.00
CA PRO A 40 -2.07 -26.67 17.42
C PRO A 40 -2.06 -26.73 15.88
N SER A 41 -3.01 -27.46 15.28
CA SER A 41 -3.19 -27.51 13.83
C SER A 41 -3.68 -26.19 13.24
N GLU A 42 -4.61 -25.50 13.90
CA GLU A 42 -5.13 -24.22 13.45
C GLU A 42 -4.09 -23.12 13.63
N ALA A 43 -3.39 -23.08 14.76
CA ALA A 43 -2.25 -22.20 14.99
C ALA A 43 -1.18 -22.36 13.90
N ALA A 44 -0.83 -23.61 13.53
CA ALA A 44 0.12 -23.88 12.46
C ALA A 44 -0.42 -23.43 11.09
N ALA A 45 -1.72 -23.60 10.81
CA ALA A 45 -2.33 -23.14 9.58
C ALA A 45 -2.31 -21.61 9.46
N ILE A 46 -2.60 -20.90 10.55
CA ILE A 46 -2.55 -19.42 10.61
C ILE A 46 -1.13 -18.93 10.39
N ALA A 47 -0.14 -19.47 11.12
CA ALA A 47 1.27 -19.10 10.96
C ALA A 47 1.79 -19.38 9.53
N SER A 48 1.37 -20.50 8.93
CA SER A 48 1.71 -20.85 7.54
C SER A 48 1.08 -19.87 6.55
N ALA A 49 -0.19 -19.51 6.71
CA ALA A 49 -0.86 -18.55 5.84
C ALA A 49 -0.20 -17.16 5.90
N ILE A 50 0.14 -16.68 7.09
CA ILE A 50 0.81 -15.39 7.30
C ILE A 50 2.21 -15.40 6.66
N SER A 51 3.01 -16.42 6.94
CA SER A 51 4.37 -16.52 6.39
C SER A 51 4.38 -16.63 4.87
N ALA A 52 3.45 -17.38 4.28
CA ALA A 52 3.27 -17.49 2.85
C ALA A 52 2.91 -16.13 2.21
N HIS A 53 1.94 -15.42 2.79
CA HIS A 53 1.50 -14.11 2.30
C HIS A 53 2.61 -13.05 2.36
N VAL A 54 3.34 -13.00 3.48
CA VAL A 54 4.45 -12.04 3.66
C VAL A 54 5.57 -12.33 2.66
N THR A 55 5.92 -13.61 2.47
CA THR A 55 6.92 -14.02 1.50
C THR A 55 6.48 -13.70 0.07
N ASP A 56 5.20 -13.91 -0.27
CA ASP A 56 4.65 -13.57 -1.58
C ASP A 56 4.76 -12.08 -1.87
N ARG A 57 4.38 -11.22 -0.91
CA ARG A 57 4.55 -9.77 -1.05
C ARG A 57 6.02 -9.35 -1.21
N GLN A 58 6.94 -9.98 -0.49
CA GLN A 58 8.37 -9.71 -0.65
C GLN A 58 8.85 -10.07 -2.07
N ARG A 59 8.44 -11.23 -2.60
CA ARG A 59 8.77 -11.63 -3.98
C ARG A 59 8.15 -10.68 -5.00
N ALA A 60 6.90 -10.28 -4.83
CA ALA A 60 6.25 -9.31 -5.71
C ALA A 60 6.96 -7.95 -5.69
N GLY A 61 7.34 -7.48 -4.50
CA GLY A 61 8.12 -6.25 -4.34
C GLY A 61 9.50 -6.33 -5.00
N ALA A 62 10.21 -7.45 -4.81
CA ALA A 62 11.51 -7.67 -5.45
C ALA A 62 11.41 -7.73 -6.98
N ALA A 63 10.38 -8.40 -7.52
CA ALA A 63 10.11 -8.44 -8.95
C ALA A 63 9.78 -7.06 -9.52
N ALA A 64 8.98 -6.27 -8.82
CA ALA A 64 8.68 -4.89 -9.20
C ALA A 64 9.92 -3.99 -9.18
N ALA A 65 10.78 -4.13 -8.16
CA ALA A 65 12.03 -3.39 -8.08
C ALA A 65 13.02 -3.76 -9.19
N ALA A 66 13.10 -5.06 -9.55
CA ALA A 66 13.89 -5.52 -10.68
C ALA A 66 13.36 -4.95 -12.01
N ALA A 67 12.04 -4.99 -12.24
CA ALA A 67 11.42 -4.41 -13.42
C ALA A 67 11.63 -2.89 -13.51
N ALA A 68 11.60 -2.18 -12.38
CA ALA A 68 11.92 -0.75 -12.34
C ALA A 68 13.40 -0.46 -12.61
N SER A 69 14.31 -1.36 -12.23
CA SER A 69 15.75 -1.21 -12.45
C SER A 69 16.16 -1.45 -13.91
N ASP A 70 15.43 -2.30 -14.64
CA ASP A 70 15.66 -2.59 -16.07
C ASP A 70 14.85 -1.70 -17.03
N SER A 71 13.95 -0.86 -16.51
CA SER A 71 13.18 0.06 -17.35
C SER A 71 14.01 1.30 -17.67
N GLU A 72 14.31 1.53 -18.95
CA GLU A 72 14.72 2.85 -19.41
C GLU A 72 13.62 3.88 -19.08
N PRO A 73 13.98 5.13 -18.74
CA PRO A 73 13.00 6.15 -18.40
C PRO A 73 12.06 6.39 -19.59
N GLU A 74 10.79 6.08 -19.41
CA GLU A 74 9.79 6.31 -20.43
C GLU A 74 9.41 7.79 -20.46
N TYR A 75 9.69 8.46 -21.58
CA TYR A 75 9.40 9.88 -21.72
C TYR A 75 7.96 10.11 -22.20
N ALA A 76 7.31 11.11 -21.62
CA ALA A 76 6.03 11.62 -22.06
C ALA A 76 6.13 12.32 -23.42
N ASN A 77 5.02 12.32 -24.16
CA ASN A 77 4.91 13.08 -25.39
C ASN A 77 4.97 14.59 -25.09
N GLU A 78 5.84 15.33 -25.78
CA GLU A 78 6.06 16.77 -25.54
C GLU A 78 4.80 17.64 -25.77
N TRP A 79 3.78 17.11 -26.45
CA TRP A 79 2.54 17.80 -26.81
C TRP A 79 1.38 17.53 -25.84
N VAL A 80 1.54 16.66 -24.85
CA VAL A 80 0.41 16.23 -23.98
C VAL A 80 -0.23 17.37 -23.18
N LEU A 81 0.48 18.47 -22.94
CA LEU A 81 -0.01 19.67 -22.25
C LEU A 81 -0.08 20.91 -23.15
N GLU A 82 -0.08 20.75 -24.48
CA GLU A 82 -0.05 21.86 -25.43
C GLU A 82 -1.11 22.93 -25.14
N GLY A 83 -2.39 22.57 -25.14
CA GLY A 83 -3.47 23.56 -24.96
C GLY A 83 -3.38 24.31 -23.63
N ARG A 84 -2.79 23.70 -22.58
CA ARG A 84 -2.58 24.38 -21.31
C ARG A 84 -1.37 25.32 -21.35
N LEU A 85 -0.26 24.91 -21.96
CA LEU A 85 0.91 25.77 -22.15
C LEU A 85 0.56 26.99 -23.02
N GLU A 86 -0.25 26.79 -24.07
CA GLU A 86 -0.77 27.85 -24.92
C GLU A 86 -1.62 28.86 -24.13
N ARG A 87 -2.49 28.39 -23.22
CA ARG A 87 -3.30 29.25 -22.36
C ARG A 87 -2.47 30.21 -21.51
N PHE A 88 -1.25 29.81 -21.12
CA PHE A 88 -0.31 30.63 -20.36
C PHE A 88 0.74 31.33 -21.25
N GLY A 89 0.57 31.31 -22.58
CA GLY A 89 1.46 31.98 -23.54
C GLY A 89 2.85 31.35 -23.66
N LYS A 90 3.04 30.11 -23.18
CA LYS A 90 4.34 29.43 -23.19
C LYS A 90 4.54 28.72 -24.53
N ARG A 91 5.61 29.12 -25.24
CA ARG A 91 5.97 28.56 -26.56
C ARG A 91 6.99 27.43 -26.49
N ARG A 92 7.75 27.31 -25.39
CA ARG A 92 8.77 26.25 -25.21
C ARG A 92 8.18 25.09 -24.41
N ARG A 93 8.20 23.91 -25.03
CA ARG A 93 7.79 22.65 -24.41
C ARG A 93 8.97 22.02 -23.65
N PRO A 94 8.74 21.52 -22.42
CA PRO A 94 9.71 20.68 -21.74
C PRO A 94 10.01 19.42 -22.57
N ARG A 95 11.29 19.03 -22.64
CA ARG A 95 11.75 17.82 -23.34
C ARG A 95 12.26 16.81 -22.32
N ARG A 96 12.22 15.52 -22.68
CA ARG A 96 12.67 14.41 -21.83
C ARG A 96 12.01 14.47 -20.44
N VAL A 97 10.70 14.68 -20.42
CA VAL A 97 9.91 14.60 -19.20
C VAL A 97 9.52 13.15 -18.99
N GLU A 98 9.85 12.59 -17.83
CA GLU A 98 9.42 11.24 -17.47
C GLU A 98 7.90 11.16 -17.43
N ARG A 99 7.34 10.03 -17.86
CA ARG A 99 5.91 9.77 -17.84
C ARG A 99 5.39 9.89 -16.39
N GLY A 100 4.33 10.68 -16.21
CA GLY A 100 3.75 11.03 -14.91
C GLY A 100 4.27 12.35 -14.32
N ASP A 101 5.40 12.87 -14.80
CA ASP A 101 6.03 14.11 -14.31
C ASP A 101 5.68 15.33 -15.20
N GLU A 102 4.73 15.20 -16.13
CA GLU A 102 4.38 16.23 -17.13
C GLU A 102 3.87 17.51 -16.47
N TRP A 103 3.03 17.36 -15.45
CA TRP A 103 2.48 18.46 -14.68
C TRP A 103 3.56 19.25 -13.95
N LYS A 104 4.53 18.53 -13.36
CA LYS A 104 5.67 19.10 -12.64
C LYS A 104 6.61 19.85 -13.57
N ALA A 105 6.87 19.29 -14.75
CA ALA A 105 7.68 19.94 -15.78
C ALA A 105 7.00 21.20 -16.35
N ALA A 106 5.68 21.15 -16.57
CA ALA A 106 4.91 22.29 -17.03
C ALA A 106 4.90 23.43 -15.99
N ASP A 107 4.73 23.13 -14.70
CA ASP A 107 4.76 24.13 -13.63
C ASP A 107 6.09 24.90 -13.59
N ARG A 108 7.22 24.19 -13.66
CA ARG A 108 8.55 24.83 -13.72
C ARG A 108 8.75 25.71 -14.95
N SER A 109 8.06 25.43 -16.06
CA SER A 109 8.12 26.24 -17.27
C SER A 109 7.46 27.62 -17.09
N PHE A 110 6.60 27.77 -16.08
CA PHE A 110 5.91 29.04 -15.82
C PHE A 110 6.81 30.11 -15.22
N TYR A 111 7.83 29.73 -14.42
CA TYR A 111 8.67 30.67 -13.67
C TYR A 111 9.93 31.18 -14.41
N ARG A 112 10.08 30.85 -15.70
CA ARG A 112 11.18 31.32 -16.55
C ARG A 112 10.68 32.27 -17.64
#